data_AF-A0A016QPE6-F1
#
_entry.id   AF-A0A016QPE6-F1
#
_cell.length_a   1.000
_cell.length_b   1.000
_cell.length_c   1.000
_cell.angle_alpha   90.00
_cell.angle_beta   90.00
_cell.angle_gamma   90.00
#
_symmetry.space_group_name_H-M   'P 1'
#
loop_
_entity.id
_entity.type
_entity.pdbx_description
1 polymer ?
#
loop_
_entity_poly.entity_id
_entity_poly.type
_entity_poly.pdbx_seq_one_letter_code
_entity_poly.pdbx_strand_id
1 'polypeptide(L)'
;MRALRWAGVVLLTLLTLALAALTLGSFASLNPNAPLWLRSVGSVETILSRQAGAGGISSFGQAVGLTLLTSLLAGLTAFLKPRA
;
A
#
# COMPACT_ATOMS: atom_id res chain seq x y z
N MET A 1 -19.27 20.30 -8.30
CA MET A 1 -19.44 18.89 -7.86
C MET A 1 -18.59 17.88 -8.63
N ARG A 2 -18.60 17.86 -9.98
CA ARG A 2 -17.87 16.82 -10.77
C ARG A 2 -16.34 16.84 -10.56
N ALA A 3 -15.73 18.03 -10.54
CA ALA A 3 -14.28 18.18 -10.30
C ALA A 3 -13.85 17.66 -8.92
N LEU A 4 -14.62 17.96 -7.86
CA LEU A 4 -14.34 17.48 -6.50
C LEU A 4 -14.38 15.95 -6.40
N ARG A 5 -15.33 15.31 -7.10
CA ARG A 5 -15.43 13.83 -7.15
C ARG A 5 -14.21 13.22 -7.85
N TRP A 6 -13.75 13.82 -8.94
CA TRP A 6 -12.52 13.38 -9.62
C TRP A 6 -11.27 13.61 -8.77
N ALA A 7 -11.16 14.74 -8.08
CA ALA A 7 -10.05 15.00 -7.16
C ALA A 7 -9.96 13.94 -6.06
N GLY A 8 -11.11 13.54 -5.48
CA GLY A 8 -11.16 12.45 -4.50
C GLY A 8 -10.70 11.10 -5.07
N VAL A 9 -11.09 10.75 -6.30
CA VAL A 9 -10.61 9.53 -6.97
C VAL A 9 -9.11 9.59 -7.22
N VAL A 10 -8.59 10.71 -7.73
CA VAL A 10 -7.15 10.87 -7.97
C VAL A 10 -6.36 10.69 -6.66
N LEU A 11 -6.78 11.36 -5.58
CA LEU A 11 -6.17 11.20 -4.26
C LEU A 11 -6.21 9.75 -3.78
N LEU A 12 -7.36 9.08 -3.87
CA LEU A 12 -7.48 7.68 -3.48
C LEU A 12 -6.60 6.76 -4.36
N THR A 13 -6.51 7.02 -5.66
CA THR A 13 -5.64 6.21 -6.55
C THR A 13 -4.17 6.39 -6.22
N LEU A 14 -3.71 7.60 -5.90
CA LEU A 14 -2.35 7.86 -5.46
C LEU A 14 -2.05 7.17 -4.14
N LEU A 15 -3.00 7.20 -3.20
CA LEU A 15 -2.88 6.48 -1.93
C LEU A 15 -2.78 4.96 -2.16
N THR A 16 -3.64 4.39 -3.00
CA THR A 16 -3.60 2.96 -3.36
C THR A 16 -2.27 2.58 -4.01
N LEU A 17 -1.72 3.43 -4.90
CA LEU A 17 -0.42 3.19 -5.53
C LEU A 17 0.72 3.22 -4.50
N ALA A 18 0.70 4.16 -3.56
CA ALA A 18 1.68 4.22 -2.48
C ALA A 18 1.64 2.95 -1.61
N LEU A 19 0.44 2.49 -1.24
CA LEU A 19 0.25 1.23 -0.51
C LEU A 19 0.68 0.00 -1.30
N ALA A 20 0.41 -0.03 -2.61
CA ALA A 20 0.87 -1.11 -3.49
C ALA A 20 2.41 -1.16 -3.54
N ALA A 21 3.09 -0.01 -3.61
CA ALA A 21 4.55 0.05 -3.58
C ALA A 21 5.11 -0.45 -2.24
N LEU A 22 4.51 -0.06 -1.11
CA LEU A 22 4.91 -0.54 0.22
C LEU A 22 4.67 -2.05 0.36
N THR A 23 3.55 -2.56 -0.15
CA THR A 23 3.23 -3.99 -0.16
C THR A 23 4.30 -4.76 -0.95
N LEU A 24 4.66 -4.29 -2.13
CA LEU A 24 5.71 -4.89 -2.96
C LEU A 24 7.08 -4.86 -2.25
N GLY A 25 7.40 -3.74 -1.59
CA GLY A 25 8.61 -3.59 -0.78
C GLY A 25 8.66 -4.56 0.39
N SER A 26 7.53 -4.76 1.10
CA SER A 26 7.43 -5.69 2.21
C SER A 26 7.73 -7.14 1.77
N PHE A 27 7.19 -7.57 0.62
CA PHE A 27 7.54 -8.87 0.03
C PHE A 27 9.00 -8.94 -0.45
N ALA A 28 9.56 -7.85 -1.00
CA ALA A 28 10.96 -7.83 -1.40
C ALA A 28 11.94 -7.97 -0.22
N SER A 29 11.57 -7.48 0.96
CA SER A 29 12.34 -7.69 2.19
C SER A 29 12.38 -9.16 2.62
N LEU A 30 11.38 -9.96 2.25
CA LEU A 30 11.33 -11.40 2.53
C LEU A 30 12.16 -12.23 1.55
N ASN A 31 12.49 -11.68 0.37
CA ASN A 31 13.20 -12.40 -0.69
C ASN A 31 14.66 -11.93 -0.80
N PRO A 32 15.66 -12.76 -0.44
CA PRO A 32 17.09 -12.42 -0.52
C PRO A 32 17.63 -12.25 -1.96
N ASN A 33 16.83 -12.55 -2.99
CA ASN A 33 17.15 -12.27 -4.39
C ASN A 33 16.46 -11.02 -4.96
N ALA A 34 15.60 -10.35 -4.20
CA ALA A 34 14.93 -9.13 -4.66
C ALA A 34 15.90 -7.96 -4.88
N PRO A 35 15.63 -7.06 -5.86
CA PRO A 35 16.50 -5.93 -6.14
C PRO A 35 16.56 -4.93 -4.97
N LEU A 36 17.74 -4.32 -4.77
CA LEU A 36 18.06 -3.49 -3.61
C LEU A 36 17.13 -2.28 -3.44
N TRP A 37 16.75 -1.63 -4.54
CA TRP A 37 15.84 -0.48 -4.52
C TRP A 37 14.44 -0.84 -3.97
N LEU A 38 13.99 -2.06 -4.20
CA LEU A 38 12.70 -2.55 -3.72
C LEU A 38 12.76 -2.87 -2.21
N ARG A 39 13.91 -3.34 -1.73
CA ARG A 39 14.16 -3.51 -0.29
C ARG A 39 14.23 -2.20 0.47
N SER A 40 14.77 -1.13 -0.13
CA SER A 40 14.71 0.20 0.51
C SER A 40 13.26 0.65 0.73
N VAL A 41 12.35 0.33 -0.19
CA VAL A 41 10.91 0.61 -0.01
C VAL A 41 10.33 -0.21 1.16
N GLY A 42 10.68 -1.49 1.26
CA GLY A 42 10.27 -2.33 2.40
C GLY A 42 10.84 -1.86 3.75
N SER A 43 11.99 -1.19 3.74
CA SER A 43 12.58 -0.60 4.95
C SER A 43 11.70 0.53 5.51
N VAL A 44 11.14 1.35 4.62
CA VAL A 44 10.20 2.43 4.97
C VAL A 44 8.93 1.86 5.57
N GLU A 45 8.38 0.80 4.97
CA GLU A 45 7.23 0.08 5.50
C GLU A 45 7.48 -0.46 6.92
N THR A 46 8.65 -1.04 7.17
CA THR A 46 9.00 -1.56 8.50
C THR A 46 9.02 -0.46 9.57
N ILE A 47 9.51 0.74 9.23
CA ILE A 47 9.52 1.91 10.14
C ILE A 47 8.08 2.36 10.42
N LEU A 48 7.25 2.50 9.38
CA LEU A 48 5.84 2.87 9.49
C LEU A 48 5.06 1.88 10.35
N SER A 49 5.24 0.58 10.13
CA SER A 49 4.59 -0.49 10.88
C SER A 49 4.99 -0.47 12.36
N ARG A 50 6.23 -0.16 12.70
CA ARG A 50 6.66 0.05 14.09
C ARG A 50 5.99 1.26 14.73
N GLN A 51 5.90 2.39 14.01
CA GLN A 51 5.22 3.60 14.50
C GLN A 51 3.72 3.38 14.69
N ALA A 52 3.10 2.55 13.85
CA ALA A 52 1.70 2.16 13.96
C ALA A 52 1.42 1.13 15.07
N GLY A 53 2.42 0.71 15.85
CA GLY A 53 2.27 -0.28 16.91
C GLY A 53 2.21 -1.73 16.43
N ALA A 54 2.45 -1.99 15.14
CA ALA A 54 2.43 -3.32 14.54
C ALA A 54 3.77 -4.09 14.70
N GLY A 55 4.69 -3.60 15.54
CA GLY A 55 6.04 -4.17 15.70
C GLY A 55 6.10 -5.61 16.24
N GLY A 56 5.01 -6.12 16.82
CA GLY A 56 4.89 -7.50 17.29
C GLY A 56 4.36 -8.50 16.25
N ILE A 57 3.96 -8.02 15.07
CA ILE A 57 3.43 -8.87 13.98
C ILE A 57 4.61 -9.39 13.15
N SER A 58 4.54 -10.66 12.71
CA SER A 58 5.55 -11.20 11.80
C SER A 58 5.59 -10.41 10.49
N SER A 59 6.76 -10.30 9.87
CA SER A 59 6.95 -9.59 8.59
C SER A 59 6.05 -10.14 7.48
N PHE A 60 5.82 -11.45 7.46
CA PHE A 60 4.86 -12.06 6.54
C PHE A 60 3.41 -11.64 6.83
N GLY A 61 3.00 -11.62 8.10
CA GLY A 61 1.66 -11.17 8.51
C GLY A 61 1.42 -9.69 8.16
N GLN A 62 2.43 -8.84 8.31
CA GLN A 62 2.38 -7.43 7.89
C GLN A 62 2.19 -7.30 6.38
N ALA A 63 2.98 -8.02 5.58
CA ALA A 63 2.85 -8.00 4.12
C ALA A 63 1.46 -8.46 3.64
N VAL A 64 0.91 -9.51 4.24
CA VAL A 64 -0.45 -9.99 3.94
C VAL A 64 -1.49 -8.95 4.34
N GLY A 65 -1.37 -8.34 5.53
CA GLY A 65 -2.27 -7.27 5.98
C GLY A 65 -2.27 -6.06 5.04
N LEU A 66 -1.08 -5.63 4.60
CA LEU A 66 -0.94 -4.56 3.60
C LEU A 66 -1.55 -4.93 2.25
N THR A 67 -1.45 -6.20 1.84
CA THR A 67 -2.07 -6.68 0.60
C THR A 67 -3.60 -6.57 0.66
N LEU A 68 -4.20 -6.95 1.79
CA LEU A 68 -5.65 -6.83 2.00
C LEU A 68 -6.10 -5.37 1.99
N LEU A 69 -5.38 -4.49 2.71
CA LEU A 69 -5.67 -3.05 2.74
C LEU A 69 -5.56 -2.41 1.35
N THR A 70 -4.50 -2.73 0.62
CA THR A 70 -4.27 -2.24 -0.74
C THR A 70 -5.39 -2.70 -1.68
N SER A 71 -5.80 -3.97 -1.59
CA SER A 71 -6.88 -4.52 -2.41
C SER A 71 -8.22 -3.86 -2.11
N LEU A 72 -8.50 -3.59 -0.84
CA LEU A 72 -9.72 -2.92 -0.41
C LEU A 72 -9.78 -1.47 -0.92
N LEU A 73 -8.67 -0.75 -0.85
CA LEU A 73 -8.55 0.61 -1.39
C LEU A 73 -8.63 0.63 -2.92
N ALA A 74 -8.03 -0.34 -3.61
CA ALA A 74 -8.21 -0.52 -5.04
C ALA A 74 -9.69 -0.75 -5.41
N GLY A 75 -10.39 -1.62 -4.68
CA GLY A 75 -11.83 -1.82 -4.84
C GLY A 75 -12.63 -0.54 -4.62
N LEU A 76 -12.33 0.21 -3.56
CA LEU A 76 -12.98 1.50 -3.27
C LEU A 76 -12.74 2.54 -4.36
N THR A 77 -11.51 2.64 -4.90
CA THR A 77 -11.22 3.56 -6.02
C THR A 77 -12.04 3.21 -7.25
N ALA A 78 -12.16 1.92 -7.59
CA ALA A 78 -12.94 1.44 -8.72
C ALA A 78 -14.45 1.66 -8.52
N PHE A 79 -14.94 1.51 -7.28
CA PHE A 79 -16.33 1.76 -6.92
C PHE A 79 -16.69 3.24 -7.00
N LEU A 80 -15.84 4.12 -6.45
CA LEU A 80 -16.09 5.57 -6.35
C LEU A 80 -15.85 6.33 -7.67
N LYS A 81 -15.18 5.70 -8.65
CA LYS A 81 -14.96 6.28 -9.98
C LYS A 81 -16.28 6.80 -10.58
N PRO A 82 -16.42 8.11 -10.85
CA PRO A 82 -17.61 8.67 -11.48
C PRO A 82 -17.89 7.97 -12.81
N ARG A 83 -19.07 7.36 -12.91
CA ARG A 83 -19.61 6.82 -14.16
C ARG A 83 -20.51 7.89 -14.77
N ALA A 84 -20.34 8.15 -16.07
CA ALA A 84 -21.15 9.12 -16.80
C ALA A 84 -22.57 8.59 -16.96
#